data_AF-A0A7T7IHN8-F1
#
_entry.id   AF-A0A7T7IHN8-F1
#
_cell.length_a   1.000
_cell.length_b   1.000
_cell.length_c   1.000
_cell.angle_alpha   90.00
_cell.angle_beta   90.00
_cell.angle_gamma   90.00
#
_symmetry.space_group_name_H-M   'P 1'
#
loop_
_entity.id
_entity.type
_entity.pdbx_description
1 polymer ?
#
loop_
_entity_poly.entity_id
_entity_poly.type
_entity_poly.pdbx_seq_one_letter_code
_entity_poly.pdbx_strand_id
1 'polypeptide(L)'
;SLDYCVVKIPRWDLAKFNRVSTKIGSSMKSVGEVMAIGRNFEEAFQKALRMVDENVNGFDPYLKKANENELQEPTDKRMFVLAAALKSKYSID
;
A
#
# COMPACT_ATOMS: atom_id res chain seq x y z
N SER A 1 -11.59 18.29 18.59
CA SER A 1 -11.79 17.52 17.33
C SER A 1 -10.66 17.88 16.38
N LEU A 2 -10.18 16.95 15.58
CA LEU A 2 -9.15 17.22 14.56
C LEU A 2 -9.82 17.55 13.23
N ASP A 3 -9.28 18.52 12.50
CA ASP A 3 -9.78 19.04 11.22
C ASP A 3 -8.96 18.53 10.01
N TYR A 4 -8.34 17.36 10.20
CA TYR A 4 -7.47 16.71 9.23
C TYR A 4 -7.55 15.18 9.32
N CYS A 5 -7.22 14.52 8.21
CA CYS A 5 -7.05 13.08 8.11
C CYS A 5 -5.57 12.71 8.30
N VAL A 6 -5.33 11.61 9.02
CA VAL A 6 -4.01 11.03 9.21
C VAL A 6 -4.00 9.62 8.61
N VAL A 7 -3.01 9.33 7.78
CA VAL A 7 -2.79 8.00 7.21
C VAL A 7 -1.44 7.47 7.63
N LYS A 8 -1.41 6.25 8.15
CA LYS A 8 -0.20 5.50 8.48
C LYS A 8 -0.01 4.36 7.48
N ILE A 9 1.17 4.23 6.90
CA ILE A 9 1.52 3.10 6.02
C ILE A 9 2.81 2.44 6.51
N PRO A 10 2.83 1.12 6.72
CA PRO A 10 4.05 0.40 7.06
C PRO A 10 5.04 0.35 5.89
N ARG A 11 6.34 0.35 6.21
CA ARG A 11 7.44 0.08 5.27
C ARG A 11 7.86 -1.37 5.40
N TRP A 12 8.01 -2.05 4.27
CA TRP A 12 8.54 -3.41 4.18
C TRP A 12 9.83 -3.43 3.39
N ASP A 13 10.76 -4.28 3.80
CA ASP A 13 12.05 -4.48 3.14
C ASP A 13 12.31 -5.99 2.94
N LEU A 14 11.30 -6.69 2.42
CA LEU A 14 11.30 -8.15 2.30
C LEU A 14 12.22 -8.66 1.18
N ALA A 15 12.57 -7.79 0.22
CA ALA A 15 13.49 -8.12 -0.86
C ALA A 15 14.91 -8.49 -0.36
N LYS A 16 15.29 -8.02 0.85
CA LYS A 16 16.55 -8.42 1.49
C LYS A 16 16.53 -9.86 2.04
N PHE A 17 15.36 -10.49 2.13
CA PHE A 17 15.17 -11.78 2.79
C PHE A 17 14.56 -12.81 1.82
N ASN A 18 15.40 -13.40 0.97
CA ASN A 18 14.99 -14.34 -0.09
C ASN A 18 14.20 -15.59 0.37
N ARG A 19 14.27 -15.95 1.66
CA ARG A 19 13.56 -17.11 2.24
C ARG A 19 12.30 -16.73 3.02
N VAL A 20 11.92 -15.46 3.02
CA VAL A 20 10.77 -14.95 3.77
C VAL A 20 9.61 -14.72 2.81
N SER A 21 8.43 -15.21 3.18
CA SER A 21 7.21 -14.95 2.43
C SER A 21 6.82 -13.47 2.46
N THR A 22 6.44 -12.94 1.31
CA THR A 22 5.88 -11.58 1.13
C THR A 22 4.45 -11.43 1.63
N LYS A 23 3.77 -12.54 1.95
CA LYS A 23 2.43 -12.53 2.54
C LYS A 23 2.48 -11.88 3.93
N ILE A 24 1.55 -10.96 4.20
CA ILE A 24 1.40 -10.32 5.50
C ILE A 24 0.24 -10.98 6.26
N GLY A 25 0.35 -11.01 7.59
CA GLY A 25 -0.63 -11.63 8.46
C GLY A 25 -0.55 -11.03 9.86
N SER A 26 -0.96 -11.80 10.87
CA SER A 26 -0.95 -11.33 12.27
C SER A 26 0.46 -11.06 12.82
N SER A 27 1.47 -11.77 12.33
CA SER A 27 2.86 -11.55 12.72
C SER A 27 3.47 -10.39 11.92
N MET A 28 4.01 -9.41 12.65
CA MET A 28 4.60 -8.21 12.07
C MET A 28 5.88 -8.54 11.29
N LYS A 29 5.96 -8.00 10.07
CA LYS A 29 7.15 -8.07 9.19
C LYS A 29 7.63 -6.71 8.70
N SER A 30 6.96 -5.62 9.07
CA SER A 30 7.33 -4.27 8.68
C SER A 30 8.58 -3.83 9.44
N VAL A 31 9.46 -3.09 8.77
CA VAL A 31 10.71 -2.56 9.34
C VAL A 31 10.57 -1.13 9.85
N GLY A 32 9.45 -0.47 9.51
CA GLY A 32 9.15 0.88 9.93
C GLY A 32 7.77 1.32 9.45
N GLU A 33 7.49 2.60 9.60
CA GLU A 33 6.22 3.20 9.23
C GLU A 33 6.38 4.68 8.86
N VAL A 34 5.48 5.14 8.00
CA VAL A 34 5.34 6.56 7.67
C VAL A 34 3.95 7.03 8.04
N MET A 35 3.85 8.32 8.39
CA MET A 35 2.60 8.99 8.73
C MET A 35 2.49 10.24 7.87
N ALA A 36 1.33 10.44 7.24
CA ALA A 36 1.05 11.65 6.49
C ALA A 36 -0.26 12.28 6.94
N ILE A 37 -0.32 13.61 6.83
CA ILE A 37 -1.46 14.43 7.23
C ILE A 37 -1.98 15.19 6.01
N GLY A 38 -3.30 15.23 5.86
CA GLY A 38 -4.00 15.93 4.79
C GLY A 38 -5.37 16.40 5.23
N ARG A 39 -5.98 17.32 4.46
CA ARG A 39 -7.35 17.81 4.72
C ARG A 39 -8.42 16.80 4.28
N ASN A 40 -8.07 15.87 3.39
CA ASN A 40 -8.89 14.74 2.99
C ASN A 40 -8.06 13.45 2.95
N PHE A 41 -8.75 12.32 2.79
CA PHE A 41 -8.13 11.00 2.80
C PHE A 41 -7.17 10.82 1.63
N GLU A 42 -7.58 11.22 0.42
CA GLU A 42 -6.84 11.04 -0.82
C GLU A 42 -5.50 11.77 -0.80
N GLU A 43 -5.47 13.00 -0.26
CA GLU A 43 -4.26 13.79 -0.08
C GLU A 43 -3.30 13.10 0.91
N ALA A 44 -3.80 12.74 2.10
CA ALA A 44 -2.99 12.09 3.13
C ALA A 44 -2.46 10.73 2.64
N PHE A 45 -3.30 9.97 1.95
CA PHE A 45 -2.97 8.67 1.40
C PHE A 45 -1.90 8.75 0.30
N GLN A 46 -2.06 9.66 -0.66
CA GLN A 46 -1.06 9.89 -1.72
C GLN A 46 0.29 10.37 -1.15
N LYS A 47 0.27 11.24 -0.13
CA LYS A 47 1.48 11.68 0.59
C LYS A 47 2.16 10.49 1.27
N ALA A 48 1.41 9.67 2.01
CA ALA A 48 1.97 8.52 2.70
C ALA A 48 2.60 7.52 1.72
N LEU A 49 1.93 7.21 0.60
CA LEU A 49 2.47 6.27 -0.40
C LEU A 49 3.81 6.73 -0.99
N ARG A 50 3.95 8.02 -1.29
CA ARG A 50 5.21 8.61 -1.77
C ARG A 50 6.33 8.57 -0.72
N MET A 51 5.97 8.64 0.56
CA MET A 51 6.97 8.57 1.64
C MET A 51 7.46 7.13 1.89
N VAL A 52 6.67 6.11 1.53
CA VAL A 52 7.07 4.71 1.74
C VAL A 52 8.22 4.33 0.83
N ASP A 53 8.21 4.71 -0.46
CA ASP A 53 9.21 4.29 -1.43
C ASP A 53 9.55 5.43 -2.39
N GLU A 54 10.83 5.73 -2.55
CA GLU A 54 11.32 6.79 -3.45
C GLU A 54 10.95 6.55 -4.92
N ASN A 55 10.67 5.31 -5.31
CA ASN A 55 10.29 4.95 -6.68
C ASN A 55 8.77 4.97 -6.90
N VAL A 56 7.98 5.29 -5.87
CA VAL A 56 6.52 5.30 -5.93
C VAL A 56 6.01 6.73 -5.88
N ASN A 57 5.35 7.17 -6.95
CA ASN A 57 4.78 8.52 -7.05
C ASN A 57 3.37 8.66 -6.40
N GLY A 58 2.80 7.56 -5.92
CA GLY A 58 1.49 7.52 -5.27
C GLY A 58 0.76 6.21 -5.52
N PHE A 59 -0.57 6.28 -5.59
CA PHE A 59 -1.45 5.16 -5.92
C PHE A 59 -1.43 4.85 -7.43
N ASP A 60 -0.31 4.29 -7.89
CA ASP A 60 -0.04 4.03 -9.30
C ASP A 60 -0.54 2.63 -9.73
N PRO A 61 -1.49 2.54 -10.68
CA PRO A 61 -2.07 1.28 -11.15
C PRO A 61 -1.20 0.52 -12.17
N TYR A 62 -0.05 1.05 -12.57
CA TYR A 62 0.85 0.43 -13.55
C TYR A 62 2.01 -0.35 -12.90
N LEU A 63 2.26 -0.17 -11.60
CA LEU A 63 3.35 -0.83 -10.89
C LEU A 63 3.14 -2.33 -10.72
N LYS A 64 1.88 -2.77 -10.68
CA LYS A 64 1.48 -4.19 -10.57
C LYS A 64 0.34 -4.48 -11.53
N LYS A 65 0.15 -5.76 -11.83
CA LYS A 65 -1.04 -6.24 -12.54
C LYS A 65 -2.12 -6.58 -11.52
N ALA A 66 -3.39 -6.44 -11.91
CA ALA A 66 -4.49 -6.95 -11.11
C ALA A 66 -4.30 -8.46 -10.91
N ASN A 67 -4.44 -8.91 -9.66
CA ASN A 67 -4.24 -10.31 -9.28
C ASN A 67 -5.17 -10.64 -8.11
N GLU A 68 -6.17 -11.47 -8.38
CA GLU A 68 -7.20 -11.89 -7.43
C GLU A 68 -6.60 -12.50 -6.16
N ASN A 69 -5.56 -13.33 -6.31
CA ASN A 69 -4.94 -14.00 -5.17
C ASN A 69 -4.23 -13.00 -4.25
N GLU A 70 -3.62 -11.94 -4.78
CA GLU A 70 -2.98 -10.89 -3.95
C GLU A 70 -4.00 -9.89 -3.38
N LEU A 71 -5.21 -9.82 -3.98
CA LEU A 71 -6.33 -9.08 -3.38
C LEU A 71 -6.93 -9.85 -2.21
N GLN A 72 -7.02 -11.18 -2.29
CA GLN A 72 -7.53 -12.05 -1.22
C GLN A 72 -6.50 -12.30 -0.12
N GLU A 73 -5.27 -12.66 -0.48
CA GLU A 73 -4.16 -12.91 0.43
C GLU A 73 -3.20 -11.70 0.44
N PRO A 74 -3.21 -10.90 1.51
CA PRO A 74 -2.51 -9.62 1.49
C PRO A 74 -0.98 -9.77 1.43
N THR A 75 -0.36 -8.92 0.63
CA THR A 75 1.10 -8.78 0.48
C THR A 75 1.55 -7.35 0.77
N ASP A 76 2.87 -7.13 0.88
CA ASP A 76 3.48 -5.79 1.01
C ASP A 76 3.21 -4.87 -0.20
N LYS A 77 2.75 -5.42 -1.33
CA LYS A 77 2.42 -4.67 -2.55
C LYS A 77 0.93 -4.67 -2.90
N ARG A 78 0.05 -5.19 -2.03
CA ARG A 78 -1.42 -5.28 -2.25
C ARG A 78 -2.03 -3.96 -2.69
N MET A 79 -1.54 -2.83 -2.17
CA MET A 79 -2.10 -1.52 -2.50
C MET A 79 -1.98 -1.17 -3.99
N PHE A 80 -0.89 -1.58 -4.64
CA PHE A 80 -0.71 -1.36 -6.09
C PHE A 80 -1.51 -2.36 -6.93
N VAL A 81 -1.72 -3.57 -6.42
CA VAL A 81 -2.63 -4.55 -7.02
C VAL A 81 -4.07 -4.03 -6.99
N LEU A 82 -4.48 -3.40 -5.88
CA LEU A 82 -5.78 -2.75 -5.75
C LEU A 82 -5.95 -1.61 -6.76
N ALA A 83 -4.94 -0.75 -6.91
CA ALA A 83 -4.95 0.31 -7.93
C ALA A 83 -5.15 -0.26 -9.34
N ALA A 84 -4.43 -1.34 -9.67
CA ALA A 84 -4.55 -2.02 -10.95
C ALA A 84 -5.93 -2.68 -11.15
N ALA A 85 -6.54 -3.22 -10.10
CA ALA A 85 -7.87 -3.84 -10.14
C ALA A 85 -8.97 -2.81 -10.40
N LEU A 86 -8.95 -1.70 -9.66
CA LEU A 86 -9.88 -0.58 -9.88
C LEU A 86 -9.77 -0.04 -11.31
N LYS A 87 -8.54 0.12 -11.82
CA LYS A 87 -8.32 0.52 -13.21
C LYS A 87 -8.85 -0.52 -14.21
N SER A 88 -8.74 -1.80 -13.89
CA SER A 88 -9.27 -2.92 -14.67
C SER A 88 -10.79 -3.07 -14.56
N LYS A 89 -11.49 -2.12 -13.91
CA LYS A 89 -12.94 -2.09 -13.73
C LYS A 89 -13.51 -3.27 -12.93
N TYR A 90 -12.72 -3.79 -11.99
CA TYR A 90 -13.27 -4.68 -10.96
C TYR A 90 -14.36 -3.95 -10.19
N SER A 91 -15.39 -4.69 -9.77
CA SER A 91 -16.37 -4.16 -8.82
C SER A 91 -15.69 -3.81 -7.50
N ILE A 92 -16.29 -2.87 -6.78
CA ILE A 92 -15.89 -2.59 -5.40
C ILE A 92 -16.42 -3.68 -4.47
N ASP A 93 -17.53 -4.31 -4.85
CA ASP A 93 -18.11 -5.50 -4.22
C ASP A 93 -17.25 -6.74 -4.43
#